data_AF-A0A2T1KKH7-F1
#
_entry.id   AF-A0A2T1KKH7-F1
#
_cell.length_a   1.000
_cell.length_b   1.000
_cell.length_c   1.000
_cell.angle_alpha   90.00
_cell.angle_beta   90.00
_cell.angle_gamma   90.00
#
_symmetry.space_group_name_H-M   'P 1'
#
loop_
_entity.id
_entity.type
_entity.pdbx_description
1 polymer ?
#
loop_
_entity_poly.entity_id
_entity_poly.type
_entity_poly.pdbx_seq_one_letter_code
_entity_poly.pdbx_strand_id
1 'polypeptide(L)'
;MDSQLSAEDIDKIRAIMKAFYGQSVASGFTESSVTEETVRAIAHMLVETVDCSRWVDAVPSPQDLLRPTRRITEWALRLIREAGKPFLQNEVTVNWLCRTVRSGQFRSSIETTLR
;
A
#
# COMPACT_ATOMS: atom_id res chain seq x y z
N MET A 1 -0.26 -11.96 -18.93
CA MET A 1 -0.46 -11.80 -17.48
C MET A 1 -0.84 -10.36 -17.26
N ASP A 2 -2.15 -10.14 -17.23
CA ASP A 2 -2.75 -8.82 -17.08
C ASP A 2 -2.46 -8.30 -15.67
N SER A 3 -1.77 -7.16 -15.61
CA SER A 3 -1.52 -6.38 -14.41
C SER A 3 -2.80 -5.67 -13.93
N GLN A 4 -3.95 -6.32 -14.09
CA GLN A 4 -5.24 -5.70 -13.86
C GLN A 4 -5.58 -5.80 -12.38
N LEU A 5 -5.80 -4.64 -11.74
CA LEU A 5 -6.27 -4.55 -10.37
C LEU A 5 -7.66 -5.18 -10.28
N SER A 6 -7.83 -6.13 -9.34
CA SER A 6 -9.14 -6.70 -9.03
C SER A 6 -9.86 -5.84 -7.99
N ALA A 7 -11.18 -6.04 -7.84
CA ALA A 7 -11.95 -5.41 -6.76
C ALA A 7 -11.38 -5.78 -5.36
N GLU A 8 -10.90 -7.01 -5.19
CA GLU A 8 -10.25 -7.47 -3.95
C GLU A 8 -8.95 -6.71 -3.67
N ASP A 9 -8.19 -6.36 -4.71
CA ASP A 9 -6.98 -5.54 -4.56
C ASP A 9 -7.33 -4.13 -4.06
N ILE A 10 -8.44 -3.55 -4.53
CA ILE A 10 -8.94 -2.26 -4.07
C ILE A 10 -9.37 -2.32 -2.60
N ASP A 11 -10.08 -3.38 -2.19
CA ASP A 11 -10.48 -3.55 -0.79
C ASP A 11 -9.26 -3.65 0.15
N LYS A 12 -8.23 -4.38 -0.26
CA LYS A 12 -6.95 -4.45 0.47
C LYS A 12 -6.27 -3.09 0.57
N ILE A 13 -6.21 -2.34 -0.54
CA ILE A 13 -5.68 -0.97 -0.56
C ILE A 13 -6.45 -0.08 0.41
N ARG A 14 -7.79 -0.14 0.40
CA ARG A 14 -8.62 0.63 1.33
C ARG A 14 -8.36 0.26 2.77
N ALA A 15 -8.21 -1.03 3.09
CA ALA A 15 -7.90 -1.49 4.44
C ALA A 15 -6.55 -0.96 4.93
N ILE A 16 -5.51 -1.03 4.09
CA ILE A 16 -4.19 -0.46 4.36
C ILE A 16 -4.32 1.05 4.61
N MET A 17 -4.90 1.80 3.66
CA MET A 17 -5.01 3.26 3.78
C MET A 17 -5.87 3.69 4.97
N LYS A 18 -6.88 2.90 5.34
CA LYS A 18 -7.69 3.13 6.54
C LYS A 18 -6.86 2.94 7.82
N ALA A 19 -6.02 1.91 7.88
CA ALA A 19 -5.16 1.65 9.04
C ALA A 19 -4.14 2.78 9.26
N PHE A 20 -3.54 3.30 8.19
CA PHE A 20 -2.55 4.37 8.26
C PHE A 20 -3.17 5.77 8.38
N TYR A 21 -4.20 6.09 7.60
CA TYR A 21 -4.70 7.47 7.45
C TYR A 21 -6.16 7.67 7.84
N GLY A 22 -6.87 6.59 8.18
CA GLY A 22 -8.28 6.62 8.55
C GLY A 22 -9.25 6.55 7.37
N GLN A 23 -10.54 6.43 7.70
CA GLN A 23 -11.59 6.15 6.73
C GLN A 23 -11.74 7.25 5.66
N SER A 24 -11.55 8.52 6.02
CA SER A 24 -11.71 9.66 5.12
C SER A 24 -10.72 9.65 3.95
N VAL A 25 -9.52 9.10 4.14
CA VAL A 25 -8.52 8.99 3.08
C VAL A 25 -8.79 7.73 2.27
N ALA A 26 -9.07 6.61 2.95
CA ALA A 26 -9.37 5.33 2.31
C ALA A 26 -10.57 5.38 1.33
N SER A 27 -11.55 6.25 1.56
CA SER A 27 -12.70 6.39 0.66
C SER A 27 -12.32 6.84 -0.75
N GLY A 28 -11.21 7.58 -0.92
CA GLY A 28 -10.75 8.06 -2.22
C GLY A 28 -10.14 6.98 -3.13
N PHE A 29 -9.84 5.80 -2.59
CA PHE A 29 -9.26 4.68 -3.34
C PHE A 29 -10.38 3.83 -3.92
N THR A 30 -10.57 3.92 -5.23
CA THR A 30 -11.62 3.25 -6.01
C THR A 30 -11.01 2.58 -7.23
N GLU A 31 -11.74 1.67 -7.87
CA GLU A 31 -11.28 1.01 -9.11
C GLU A 31 -10.88 2.01 -10.21
N SER A 32 -11.57 3.16 -10.27
CA SER A 32 -11.31 4.20 -11.26
C SER A 32 -10.17 5.17 -10.89
N SER A 33 -9.85 5.31 -9.60
CA SER A 33 -8.86 6.29 -9.12
C SER A 33 -7.49 5.69 -8.85
N VAL A 34 -7.40 4.39 -8.55
CA VAL A 34 -6.12 3.71 -8.26
C VAL A 34 -5.39 3.39 -9.57
N THR A 35 -4.16 3.89 -9.67
CA THR A 35 -3.27 3.62 -10.80
C THR A 35 -2.12 2.70 -10.41
N GLU A 36 -1.35 2.21 -11.39
CA GLU A 36 -0.10 1.49 -11.10
C GLU A 36 0.87 2.34 -10.27
N GLU A 37 0.84 3.67 -10.44
CA GLU A 37 1.67 4.58 -9.67
C GLU A 37 1.24 4.65 -8.20
N THR A 38 -0.07 4.67 -7.96
CA THR A 38 -0.64 4.55 -6.61
C THR A 38 -0.21 3.25 -5.93
N VAL A 39 -0.29 2.13 -6.65
CA VAL A 39 0.15 0.82 -6.16
C VAL A 39 1.62 0.83 -5.75
N ARG A 40 2.49 1.41 -6.58
CA ARG A 40 3.93 1.54 -6.26
C ARG A 40 4.17 2.45 -5.06
N ALA A 41 3.47 3.58 -4.98
CA ALA A 41 3.62 4.53 -3.87
C ALA A 41 3.19 3.90 -2.53
N ILE A 42 2.10 3.14 -2.51
CA ILE A 42 1.65 2.39 -1.33
C ILE A 42 2.67 1.32 -0.97
N ALA A 43 3.18 0.55 -1.93
CA ALA A 43 4.19 -0.48 -1.67
C ALA A 43 5.48 0.10 -1.08
N HIS A 44 5.90 1.29 -1.53
CA HIS A 44 7.05 1.99 -0.98
C HIS A 44 6.81 2.43 0.48
N MET A 45 5.66 3.03 0.78
CA MET A 45 5.25 3.37 2.15
C MET A 45 5.26 2.13 3.05
N LEU A 46 4.73 1.02 2.54
CA LEU A 46 4.66 -0.26 3.22
C LEU A 46 6.07 -0.78 3.58
N VAL A 47 7.03 -0.77 2.66
CA VAL A 47 8.44 -1.12 2.97
C VAL A 47 9.06 -0.16 4.01
N GLU A 48 8.80 1.13 3.92
CA GLU A 48 9.35 2.12 4.86
C GLU A 48 8.68 2.09 6.25
N THR A 49 7.60 1.32 6.40
CA THR A 49 6.86 1.13 7.65
C THR A 49 6.92 -0.32 8.14
N VAL A 50 7.84 -1.12 7.58
CA VAL A 50 8.02 -2.55 7.88
C VAL A 50 8.24 -2.81 9.37
N ASP A 51 9.10 -2.03 10.02
CA ASP A 51 9.45 -2.18 11.44
C ASP A 51 8.28 -1.85 12.38
N CYS A 52 7.22 -1.26 11.85
CA CYS A 52 6.12 -0.69 12.63
C CYS A 52 4.92 -1.61 12.76
N SER A 53 4.89 -2.64 11.94
CA SER A 53 3.71 -3.44 11.69
C SER A 53 4.24 -4.75 11.16
N ARG A 54 4.21 -5.79 11.99
CA ARG A 54 4.87 -7.09 11.81
C ARG A 54 4.25 -7.93 10.68
N TRP A 55 3.96 -7.34 9.52
CA TRP A 55 3.31 -8.00 8.38
C TRP A 55 4.28 -8.38 7.24
N VAL A 56 5.55 -7.96 7.29
CA VAL A 56 6.55 -8.23 6.23
C VAL A 56 7.67 -9.12 6.72
N ASP A 57 7.35 -10.39 6.90
CA ASP A 57 8.37 -11.42 6.77
C ASP A 57 8.24 -12.16 5.42
N ALA A 58 7.21 -11.85 4.62
CA ALA A 58 6.77 -12.71 3.51
C ALA A 58 7.21 -12.27 2.10
N VAL A 59 7.53 -11.00 1.84
CA VAL A 59 7.79 -10.50 0.47
C VAL A 59 9.10 -9.71 0.41
N PRO A 60 10.20 -10.30 -0.11
CA PRO A 60 11.49 -9.59 -0.22
C PRO A 60 11.39 -8.40 -1.18
N SER A 61 11.90 -7.25 -0.75
CA SER A 61 11.93 -6.02 -1.56
C SER A 61 12.99 -6.10 -2.66
N PRO A 62 12.71 -5.65 -3.90
CA PRO A 62 13.74 -5.46 -4.92
C PRO A 62 14.72 -4.35 -4.52
N GLN A 63 15.94 -4.42 -5.06
CA GLN A 63 17.06 -3.53 -4.69
C GLN A 63 16.88 -2.06 -5.12
N ASP A 64 16.04 -1.78 -6.13
CA ASP A 64 15.81 -0.44 -6.64
C ASP A 64 14.30 -0.21 -6.79
N LEU A 65 13.67 0.43 -5.80
CA LEU A 65 12.24 0.74 -5.77
C LEU A 65 11.86 2.00 -6.57
N LEU A 66 12.85 2.81 -6.94
CA LEU A 66 12.63 4.15 -7.51
C LEU A 66 12.46 4.15 -9.03
N ARG A 67 12.85 3.07 -9.72
CA ARG A 67 12.71 2.96 -11.18
C ARG A 67 11.40 2.29 -11.57
N PRO A 68 10.44 2.97 -12.22
CA PRO A 68 9.17 2.36 -12.62
C PRO A 68 9.40 1.29 -13.69
N THR A 69 9.62 0.06 -13.26
CA THR A 69 9.71 -1.11 -14.14
C THR A 69 8.49 -2.00 -13.92
N ARG A 70 8.09 -2.73 -14.96
CA ARG A 70 6.98 -3.70 -14.88
C ARG A 70 7.16 -4.69 -13.72
N ARG A 71 8.41 -5.11 -13.44
CA ARG A 71 8.76 -5.99 -12.32
C ARG A 71 8.41 -5.39 -10.96
N ILE A 72 8.58 -4.08 -10.79
CA ILE A 72 8.22 -3.39 -9.54
C ILE A 72 6.72 -3.28 -9.39
N THR A 73 5.98 -2.94 -10.44
CA THR A 73 4.51 -2.94 -10.37
C THR A 73 3.98 -4.32 -9.98
N GLU A 74 4.50 -5.39 -10.60
CA GLU A 74 4.13 -6.77 -10.25
C GLU A 74 4.49 -7.15 -8.81
N TRP A 75 5.67 -6.74 -8.34
CA TRP A 75 6.07 -6.93 -6.95
C TRP A 75 5.19 -6.14 -5.98
N ALA A 76 4.88 -4.88 -6.28
CA ALA A 76 4.05 -4.01 -5.46
C ALA A 76 2.63 -4.58 -5.31
N LEU A 77 2.06 -5.11 -6.40
CA LEU A 77 0.79 -5.82 -6.36
C LEU A 77 0.86 -7.06 -5.45
N ARG A 78 1.92 -7.87 -5.56
CA ARG A 78 2.10 -9.04 -4.66
C ARG A 78 2.22 -8.62 -3.20
N LEU A 79 2.99 -7.57 -2.92
CA LEU A 79 3.14 -7.03 -1.58
C LEU A 79 1.78 -6.60 -1.01
N ILE A 80 1.02 -5.80 -1.74
CA ILE A 80 -0.33 -5.35 -1.31
C ILE A 80 -1.27 -6.54 -1.09
N ARG A 81 -1.22 -7.55 -1.97
CA ARG A 81 -2.07 -8.74 -1.86
C ARG A 81 -1.82 -9.56 -0.61
N GLU A 82 -0.56 -9.68 -0.19
CA GLU A 82 -0.18 -10.42 1.02
C GLU A 82 -0.35 -9.54 2.26
N ALA A 83 0.16 -8.31 2.22
CA ALA A 83 0.05 -7.32 3.29
C ALA A 83 -1.39 -7.01 3.65
N GLY A 84 -2.26 -6.88 2.65
CA GLY A 84 -3.64 -6.44 2.81
C GLY A 84 -4.54 -7.44 3.53
N LYS A 85 -4.21 -8.74 3.51
CA LYS A 85 -5.01 -9.80 4.18
C LYS A 85 -5.21 -9.51 5.68
N PRO A 86 -4.14 -9.34 6.48
CA PRO A 86 -4.30 -9.09 7.91
C PRO A 86 -4.83 -7.68 8.20
N PHE A 87 -4.70 -6.70 7.29
CA PHE A 87 -5.40 -5.40 7.42
C PHE A 87 -6.90 -5.51 7.21
N LEU A 88 -7.37 -6.33 6.25
CA LEU A 88 -8.79 -6.60 6.02
C LEU A 88 -9.44 -7.30 7.22
N GLN A 89 -8.70 -8.22 7.84
CA GLN A 89 -9.17 -8.99 9.00
C GLN A 89 -9.04 -8.21 10.32
N ASN A 90 -8.50 -6.98 10.30
CA ASN A 90 -8.15 -6.17 11.49
C ASN A 90 -7.19 -6.88 12.46
N GLU A 91 -6.33 -7.76 11.93
CA GLU A 91 -5.34 -8.52 12.70
C GLU A 91 -4.01 -7.76 12.88
N VAL A 92 -3.81 -6.66 12.14
CA VAL A 92 -2.65 -5.77 12.30
C VAL A 92 -3.06 -4.50 13.02
N THR A 93 -2.32 -4.17 14.08
CA THR A 93 -2.34 -2.82 14.67
C THR A 93 -1.09 -2.07 14.23
N VAL A 94 -1.27 -0.93 13.53
CA VAL A 94 -0.15 -0.07 13.13
C VAL A 94 0.28 0.76 14.34
N ASN A 95 1.57 0.72 14.69
CA ASN A 95 2.10 1.56 15.76
C ASN A 95 1.86 3.05 15.45
N TRP A 96 1.42 3.81 16.46
CA TRP A 96 1.12 5.25 16.36
C TRP A 96 2.26 6.05 15.74
N LEU A 97 3.51 5.71 16.05
CA LEU A 97 4.68 6.42 15.51
C LEU A 97 4.71 6.35 13.97
N CYS A 98 4.31 5.24 13.38
CA CYS A 98 4.35 5.05 11.94
C CYS A 98 3.09 5.52 11.25
N ARG A 99 1.95 5.45 11.95
CA ARG A 99 0.71 6.14 11.54
C ARG A 99 0.89 7.66 11.42
N THR A 100 1.70 8.25 12.29
CA THR A 100 1.75 9.71 12.43
C THR A 100 3.00 10.32 11.79
N VAL A 101 4.16 9.68 11.91
CA VAL A 101 5.45 10.26 11.50
C VAL A 101 5.91 9.73 10.15
N ARG A 102 6.04 8.40 9.99
CA ARG A 102 6.58 7.82 8.75
C ARG A 102 5.59 7.82 7.59
N SER A 103 4.37 7.32 7.80
CA SER A 103 3.35 7.32 6.74
C SER A 103 2.93 8.74 6.35
N GLY A 104 2.94 9.69 7.30
CA GLY A 104 2.67 11.11 7.01
C GLY A 104 3.50 11.71 5.86
N GLN A 105 4.75 11.25 5.69
CA GLN A 105 5.64 11.71 4.60
C GLN A 105 5.19 11.24 3.21
N PHE A 106 4.43 10.14 3.14
CA PHE A 106 3.96 9.54 1.89
C PHE A 106 2.55 9.99 1.51
N ARG A 107 1.76 10.47 2.46
CA ARG A 107 0.34 10.81 2.24
C ARG A 107 0.12 11.71 1.04
N SER A 108 0.80 12.85 0.98
CA SER A 108 0.64 13.82 -0.11
C SER A 108 1.01 13.20 -1.46
N SER A 109 2.09 12.41 -1.51
CA SER A 109 2.54 11.76 -2.74
C SER A 109 1.51 10.74 -3.22
N ILE A 110 1.01 9.88 -2.33
CA ILE A 110 0.00 8.87 -2.68
C ILE A 110 -1.30 9.53 -3.15
N GLU A 111 -1.80 10.54 -2.43
CA GLU A 111 -3.03 11.26 -2.81
C GLU A 111 -2.89 11.93 -4.19
N THR A 112 -1.69 12.44 -4.56
CA THR A 112 -1.44 13.02 -5.89
C THR A 112 -1.38 12.00 -7.04
N THR A 113 -1.19 10.71 -6.74
CA THR A 113 -1.21 9.64 -7.77
C THR A 113 -2.62 9.17 -8.13
N LEU A 114 -3.63 9.57 -7.36
CA LEU A 114 -5.02 9.25 -7.63
C LEU A 114 -5.49 10.03 -8.86
N ARG A 115 -6.29 9.37 -9.70
CA ARG A 115 -6.94 9.98 -10.88
C ARG A 115 -8.36 10.44 -10.60
#